data_AF-A0A645HVK7-F1
#
_entry.id   AF-A0A645HVK7-F1
#
_cell.length_a   1.000
_cell.length_b   1.000
_cell.length_c   1.000
_cell.angle_alpha   90.00
_cell.angle_beta   90.00
_cell.angle_gamma   90.00
#
_symmetry.space_group_name_H-M   'P 1'
#
loop_
_entity.id
_entity.type
_entity.pdbx_description
1 polymer ?
#
loop_
_entity_poly.entity_id
_entity_poly.type
_entity_poly.pdbx_seq_one_letter_code
_entity_poly.pdbx_strand_id
1 'polypeptide(L)'
;MFEALFILTTIDAGTRVARYILQDIIGTYLYAPMKRTSWWPGVLITSAIVSYCWGYLLYSGDVATIWPLFGVANQLLSVVALALGTTIILKIAVKKAYAWIAIAPLLFLSATVITAGVMNTQIYFKRGDVLGNTNGTISIVLIILVVVTLIDSVRKWNELWKTDHPIGMNTGDEEFCPVNTTKPNIPS
;
A
#
# COMPACT_ATOMS: atom_id res chain seq x y z
N MET A 1 -18.44 -18.59 -10.91
CA MET A 1 -19.02 -17.24 -10.76
C MET A 1 -18.19 -16.34 -9.85
N PHE A 2 -17.70 -16.84 -8.72
CA PHE A 2 -16.86 -16.08 -7.77
C PHE A 2 -15.58 -15.49 -8.39
N GLU A 3 -14.85 -16.26 -9.21
CA GLU A 3 -13.60 -15.78 -9.83
C GLU A 3 -13.81 -14.56 -10.72
N ALA A 4 -14.83 -14.58 -11.58
CA ALA A 4 -15.16 -13.44 -12.44
C ALA A 4 -15.60 -12.21 -11.62
N LEU A 5 -16.35 -12.39 -10.53
CA LEU A 5 -16.78 -11.29 -9.67
C LEU A 5 -15.62 -10.67 -8.89
N PHE A 6 -14.68 -11.49 -8.41
CA PHE A 6 -13.47 -11.04 -7.74
C PHE A 6 -12.56 -10.22 -8.68
N ILE A 7 -12.40 -10.71 -9.92
CA ILE A 7 -11.69 -9.99 -10.98
C ILE A 7 -12.38 -8.65 -11.26
N LEU A 8 -13.68 -8.65 -11.49
CA LEU A 8 -14.43 -7.43 -11.79
C LEU A 8 -14.37 -6.40 -10.65
N THR A 9 -14.50 -6.86 -9.40
CA THR A 9 -14.39 -6.00 -8.21
C THR A 9 -13.02 -5.36 -8.12
N THR A 10 -11.96 -6.12 -8.38
CA THR A 10 -10.61 -5.56 -8.28
C THR A 10 -10.26 -4.66 -9.45
N ILE A 11 -10.72 -4.96 -10.66
CA ILE A 11 -10.56 -4.07 -11.81
C ILE A 11 -11.33 -2.77 -11.60
N ASP A 12 -12.54 -2.81 -11.04
CA ASP A 12 -13.31 -1.61 -10.71
C ASP A 12 -12.61 -0.75 -9.64
N ALA A 13 -12.18 -1.36 -8.53
CA ALA A 13 -11.44 -0.63 -7.50
C ALA A 13 -10.09 -0.10 -8.05
N GLY A 14 -9.39 -0.91 -8.84
CA GLY A 14 -8.10 -0.58 -9.44
C GLY A 14 -8.19 0.56 -10.45
N THR A 15 -9.20 0.58 -11.32
CA THR A 15 -9.43 1.68 -12.28
C THR A 15 -9.72 2.99 -11.56
N ARG A 16 -10.50 2.96 -10.46
CA ARG A 16 -10.75 4.13 -9.63
C ARG A 16 -9.48 4.68 -9.01
N VAL A 17 -8.68 3.82 -8.37
CA VAL A 17 -7.41 4.21 -7.74
C VAL A 17 -6.39 4.68 -8.77
N ALA A 18 -6.27 3.99 -9.91
CA ALA A 18 -5.37 4.36 -11.00
C ALA A 18 -5.67 5.77 -11.53
N ARG A 19 -6.95 6.12 -11.68
CA ARG A 19 -7.36 7.47 -12.05
C ARG A 19 -6.91 8.50 -11.01
N TYR A 20 -7.09 8.22 -9.71
CA TYR A 20 -6.66 9.15 -8.65
C TYR A 20 -5.15 9.34 -8.62
N ILE A 21 -4.38 8.26 -8.74
CA ILE A 21 -2.91 8.31 -8.78
C ILE A 21 -2.44 9.07 -10.03
N LEU A 22 -3.03 8.80 -11.20
CA LEU A 22 -2.68 9.49 -12.44
C LEU A 22 -3.00 10.99 -12.37
N GLN A 23 -4.16 11.35 -11.80
CA GLN A 23 -4.52 12.74 -11.55
C GLN A 23 -3.56 13.43 -10.59
N ASP A 24 -3.12 12.74 -9.53
CA ASP A 24 -2.19 13.30 -8.55
C ASP A 24 -0.78 13.50 -9.12
N ILE A 25 -0.26 12.54 -9.89
CA ILE A 25 1.05 12.66 -10.56
C ILE A 25 1.02 13.81 -11.57
N ILE A 26 0.02 13.85 -12.45
CA ILE A 26 -0.12 14.89 -13.47
C ILE A 26 -0.38 16.26 -12.81
N GLY A 27 -1.21 16.30 -11.77
CA GLY A 27 -1.51 17.52 -11.02
C GLY A 27 -0.32 18.08 -10.23
N THR A 28 0.60 17.22 -9.80
CA THR A 28 1.79 17.60 -9.03
C THR A 28 2.97 18.00 -9.92
N TYR A 29 3.21 17.27 -11.02
CA TYR A 29 4.44 17.45 -11.83
C TYR A 29 4.24 18.25 -13.12
N LEU A 30 3.02 18.32 -13.67
CA LEU A 30 2.78 18.95 -14.98
C LEU A 30 1.88 20.18 -14.88
N TYR A 31 0.75 20.12 -14.16
CA TYR A 31 -0.24 21.21 -14.18
C TYR A 31 -1.05 21.32 -12.88
N ALA A 32 -0.76 22.35 -12.08
CA ALA A 32 -1.37 22.61 -10.77
C ALA A 32 -2.93 22.65 -10.71
N PRO A 33 -3.67 23.09 -11.75
CA PRO A 33 -5.14 23.04 -11.75
C PRO A 33 -5.74 21.62 -11.81
N MET A 34 -4.98 20.61 -12.28
CA MET A 34 -5.46 19.22 -12.35
C MET A 34 -5.51 18.52 -10.98
N LYS A 35 -5.02 19.17 -9.93
CA LYS A 35 -5.15 18.70 -8.54
C LYS A 35 -6.60 18.79 -8.01
N ARG A 36 -7.49 19.50 -8.71
CA ARG A 36 -8.93 19.54 -8.39
C ARG A 36 -9.64 18.31 -8.97
N THR A 37 -10.02 17.38 -8.09
CA THR A 37 -10.76 16.14 -8.38
C THR A 37 -12.12 16.37 -9.07
N SER A 38 -12.61 17.61 -9.12
CA SER A 38 -13.89 18.02 -9.74
C SER A 38 -13.75 18.60 -11.15
N TRP A 39 -12.55 18.68 -11.73
CA TRP A 39 -12.36 19.19 -13.09
C TRP A 39 -12.72 18.12 -14.13
N TRP A 40 -13.92 18.23 -14.70
CA TRP A 40 -14.50 17.29 -15.67
C TRP A 40 -13.56 16.89 -16.83
N PRO A 41 -12.82 17.81 -17.47
CA PRO A 41 -11.90 17.45 -18.55
C PRO A 41 -10.73 16.57 -18.08
N GLY A 42 -10.16 16.87 -16.92
CA GLY A 42 -9.08 16.07 -16.32
C GLY A 42 -9.55 14.68 -15.94
N VAL A 43 -10.77 14.55 -15.42
CA VAL A 43 -11.41 13.25 -15.13
C VAL A 43 -11.63 12.45 -16.41
N LEU A 44 -12.13 13.06 -17.48
CA LEU A 44 -12.36 12.36 -18.75
C LEU A 44 -11.06 11.90 -19.40
N ILE A 45 -10.03 12.74 -19.47
CA ILE A 45 -8.73 12.38 -20.07
C ILE A 45 -8.05 11.28 -19.27
N THR A 46 -7.97 11.41 -17.94
CA THR A 46 -7.35 10.38 -17.10
C THR A 46 -8.12 9.06 -17.15
N SER A 47 -9.45 9.09 -17.21
CA SER A 47 -10.26 7.88 -17.38
C SER A 47 -10.08 7.25 -18.76
N ALA A 48 -9.98 8.04 -19.82
CA ALA A 48 -9.73 7.55 -21.18
C ALA A 48 -8.35 6.88 -21.29
N ILE A 49 -7.32 7.48 -20.68
CA ILE A 49 -5.97 6.90 -20.63
C ILE A 49 -5.98 5.57 -19.86
N VAL A 50 -6.58 5.55 -18.67
CA VAL A 50 -6.68 4.32 -17.86
C VAL A 50 -7.44 3.23 -18.63
N SER A 51 -8.57 3.58 -19.25
CA SER A 51 -9.36 2.65 -20.07
C SER A 51 -8.57 2.13 -21.27
N TYR A 52 -7.80 2.98 -21.94
CA TYR A 52 -6.93 2.59 -23.05
C TYR A 52 -5.82 1.64 -22.60
N CYS A 53 -5.17 1.90 -21.45
CA CYS A 53 -4.16 0.99 -20.89
C CYS A 53 -4.74 -0.39 -20.58
N TRP A 54 -5.95 -0.48 -20.02
CA TRP A 54 -6.65 -1.75 -19.82
C TRP A 54 -7.00 -2.44 -21.14
N GLY A 55 -7.47 -1.67 -22.14
CA GLY A 55 -7.76 -2.19 -23.48
C GLY A 55 -6.52 -2.75 -24.18
N TYR A 56 -5.36 -2.10 -24.01
CA TYR A 56 -4.07 -2.56 -24.54
C TYR A 56 -3.60 -3.87 -23.89
N LEU A 57 -3.77 -3.99 -22.57
CA LEU A 57 -3.46 -5.23 -21.83
C LEU A 57 -4.35 -6.39 -22.28
N LEU A 58 -5.64 -6.14 -22.54
CA LEU A 58 -6.56 -7.14 -23.10
C LEU A 58 -6.19 -7.53 -24.54
N TYR A 59 -5.80 -6.56 -25.36
CA TYR A 59 -5.38 -6.80 -26.75
C TYR A 59 -4.09 -7.63 -26.84
N SER A 60 -3.19 -7.48 -25.86
CA SER A 60 -1.93 -8.26 -25.79
C SER A 60 -2.16 -9.75 -25.51
N GLY A 61 -3.37 -10.17 -25.14
CA GLY A 61 -3.81 -11.58 -25.19
C GLY A 61 -3.24 -12.52 -24.13
N ASP A 62 -2.30 -12.09 -23.29
CA ASP A 62 -1.57 -12.96 -22.36
C ASP A 62 -2.13 -12.90 -20.91
N VAL A 63 -3.40 -13.27 -20.77
CA VAL A 63 -4.12 -13.25 -19.46
C VAL A 63 -3.42 -14.15 -18.42
N ALA A 64 -2.73 -15.19 -18.86
CA ALA A 64 -1.99 -16.11 -17.99
C ALA A 64 -0.80 -15.44 -17.27
N THR A 65 -0.20 -14.40 -17.85
CA THR A 65 0.90 -13.64 -17.22
C THR A 65 0.41 -12.55 -16.26
N ILE A 66 -0.81 -12.03 -16.48
CA ILE A 66 -1.42 -11.01 -15.61
C ILE A 66 -1.76 -11.58 -14.23
N TRP A 67 -2.19 -12.84 -14.16
CA TRP A 67 -2.69 -13.43 -12.93
C TRP A 67 -1.64 -13.56 -11.81
N PRO A 68 -0.43 -14.08 -12.07
CA PRO A 68 0.65 -14.06 -11.08
C PRO A 68 1.06 -12.64 -10.68
N LEU A 69 1.09 -11.71 -11.65
CA LEU A 69 1.47 -10.31 -11.40
C LEU A 69 0.49 -9.63 -10.44
N PHE A 70 -0.80 -9.92 -10.61
CA PHE A 70 -1.87 -9.44 -9.74
C PHE A 70 -1.75 -9.99 -8.31
N GLY A 71 -1.42 -11.28 -8.17
CA GLY A 71 -1.16 -11.90 -6.87
C GLY A 71 0.00 -11.25 -6.12
N VAL A 72 1.12 -11.01 -6.81
CA VAL A 72 2.31 -10.37 -6.21
C VAL A 72 2.03 -8.90 -5.85
N ALA A 73 1.33 -8.15 -6.70
CA ALA A 73 0.95 -6.78 -6.41
C ALA A 73 0.10 -6.67 -5.12
N ASN A 74 -0.84 -7.59 -4.93
CA ASN A 74 -1.68 -7.63 -3.72
C ASN A 74 -0.90 -7.96 -2.46
N GLN A 75 0.11 -8.84 -2.56
CA GLN A 75 0.99 -9.15 -1.43
C GLN A 75 1.83 -7.94 -1.04
N LEU A 76 2.41 -7.24 -2.01
CA LEU A 76 3.18 -6.02 -1.74
C LEU A 76 2.29 -4.90 -1.14
N LEU A 77 1.08 -4.70 -1.68
CA LEU A 77 0.13 -3.75 -1.12
C LEU A 77 -0.27 -4.11 0.32
N SER A 78 -0.48 -5.40 0.60
CA SER A 78 -0.80 -5.89 1.94
C SER A 78 0.33 -5.64 2.94
N VAL A 79 1.58 -5.80 2.53
CA VAL A 79 2.76 -5.49 3.37
C VAL A 79 2.78 -4.01 3.73
N VAL A 80 2.58 -3.11 2.75
CA VAL A 80 2.53 -1.66 3.01
C VAL A 80 1.34 -1.28 3.88
N ALA A 81 0.15 -1.83 3.59
CA ALA A 81 -1.07 -1.55 4.36
C ALA A 81 -0.94 -1.99 5.81
N LEU A 82 -0.38 -3.18 6.07
CA LEU A 82 -0.11 -3.65 7.44
C LEU A 82 1.00 -2.86 8.12
N ALA A 83 2.01 -2.38 7.37
CA ALA A 83 3.05 -1.55 7.93
C ALA A 83 2.50 -0.18 8.39
N LEU A 84 1.65 0.43 7.57
CA LEU A 84 0.94 1.66 7.90
C LEU A 84 -0.06 1.43 9.04
N GLY A 85 -0.83 0.35 8.99
CA GLY A 85 -1.76 -0.05 10.06
C GLY A 85 -1.06 -0.21 11.41
N THR A 86 0.08 -0.92 11.44
CA THR A 86 0.93 -1.03 12.62
C THR A 86 1.36 0.35 13.13
N THR A 87 1.77 1.24 12.23
CA THR A 87 2.19 2.62 12.59
C THR A 87 1.04 3.42 13.20
N ILE A 88 -0.17 3.33 12.65
CA ILE A 88 -1.37 4.02 13.16
C ILE A 88 -1.76 3.47 14.53
N ILE A 89 -1.77 2.15 14.70
CA ILE A 89 -2.08 1.51 15.98
C ILE A 89 -1.06 1.95 17.04
N LEU A 90 0.24 1.95 16.73
CA LEU A 90 1.26 2.40 17.68
C LEU A 90 1.15 3.88 18.05
N LYS A 91 0.57 4.73 17.19
CA LYS A 91 0.36 6.16 17.46
C LYS A 91 -0.89 6.45 18.31
N ILE A 92 -1.98 5.72 18.06
CA ILE A 92 -3.32 6.05 18.60
C ILE A 92 -3.68 5.14 19.79
N ALA A 93 -3.27 3.87 19.77
CA ALA A 93 -3.79 2.90 20.72
C ALA A 93 -3.30 3.16 22.15
N VAL A 94 -4.24 3.16 23.10
CA VAL A 94 -3.98 3.27 24.55
C VAL A 94 -3.09 2.13 25.05
N LYS A 95 -3.20 0.94 24.43
CA LYS A 95 -2.32 -0.20 24.68
C LYS A 95 -1.53 -0.54 23.42
N LYS A 96 -0.21 -0.35 23.47
CA LYS A 96 0.70 -0.70 22.37
C LYS A 96 0.67 -2.19 22.00
N ALA A 97 0.21 -3.05 22.92
CA ALA A 97 0.03 -4.48 22.68
C ALA A 97 -0.93 -4.80 21.51
N TYR A 98 -1.86 -3.92 21.15
CA TYR A 98 -2.74 -4.15 19.99
C TYR A 98 -1.99 -4.12 18.65
N ALA A 99 -0.78 -3.56 18.59
CA ALA A 99 0.05 -3.56 17.38
C ALA A 99 0.42 -4.98 16.93
N TRP A 100 0.45 -5.96 17.85
CA TRP A 100 0.72 -7.36 17.53
C TRP A 100 -0.27 -7.96 16.51
N ILE A 101 -1.51 -7.46 16.48
CA ILE A 101 -2.55 -7.92 15.54
C ILE A 101 -2.15 -7.60 14.09
N ALA A 102 -1.45 -6.49 13.85
CA ALA A 102 -0.96 -6.10 12.53
C ALA A 102 0.46 -6.61 12.25
N ILE A 103 1.32 -6.68 13.28
CA ILE A 103 2.70 -7.17 13.15
C ILE A 103 2.74 -8.67 12.81
N ALA A 104 1.90 -9.50 13.44
CA ALA A 104 1.89 -10.94 13.21
C ALA A 104 1.66 -11.33 11.72
N PRO A 105 0.58 -10.87 11.05
CA PRO A 105 0.40 -11.14 9.62
C PRO A 105 1.46 -10.45 8.75
N LEU A 106 2.00 -9.30 9.17
CA LEU A 106 3.07 -8.61 8.45
C LEU A 106 4.37 -9.42 8.44
N LEU A 107 4.75 -10.05 9.55
CA LEU A 107 5.93 -10.92 9.62
C LEU A 107 5.78 -12.13 8.71
N PHE A 108 4.60 -12.74 8.70
CA PHE A 108 4.30 -13.86 7.81
C PHE A 108 4.42 -13.46 6.34
N LEU A 109 3.78 -12.35 5.93
CA LEU A 109 3.88 -11.86 4.56
C LEU A 109 5.30 -11.43 4.17
N SER A 110 6.03 -10.83 5.10
CA SER A 110 7.43 -10.45 4.86
C SER A 110 8.29 -11.69 4.58
N ALA A 111 8.08 -12.77 5.33
CA ALA A 111 8.79 -14.03 5.12
C ALA A 111 8.44 -14.65 3.76
N THR A 112 7.17 -14.64 3.35
CA THR A 112 6.78 -15.19 2.04
C THR A 112 7.33 -14.38 0.88
N VAL A 113 7.33 -13.04 0.96
CA VAL A 113 7.89 -12.15 -0.07
C VAL A 113 9.41 -12.32 -0.19
N ILE A 114 10.13 -12.40 0.93
CA ILE A 114 11.58 -12.64 0.92
C ILE A 114 11.88 -14.01 0.32
N THR A 115 11.14 -15.05 0.73
CA THR A 115 11.32 -16.41 0.21
C THR A 115 11.05 -16.47 -1.30
N ALA A 116 9.95 -15.86 -1.76
CA ALA A 116 9.62 -15.78 -3.18
C ALA A 116 10.68 -15.00 -3.97
N GLY A 117 11.21 -13.91 -3.43
CA GLY A 117 12.30 -13.14 -4.03
C GLY A 117 13.58 -13.97 -4.20
N VAL A 118 13.98 -14.70 -3.14
CA VAL A 118 15.16 -15.58 -3.18
C VAL A 118 14.98 -16.69 -4.21
N MET A 119 13.82 -17.35 -4.24
CA MET A 119 13.53 -18.39 -5.23
C MET A 119 13.56 -17.86 -6.66
N ASN A 120 12.93 -16.70 -6.91
CA ASN A 120 12.95 -16.05 -8.23
C ASN A 120 14.38 -15.75 -8.69
N THR A 121 15.20 -15.19 -7.80
CA THR A 121 16.61 -14.89 -8.09
C THR A 121 17.35 -16.16 -8.52
N GLN A 122 17.19 -17.27 -7.79
CA GLN A 122 17.83 -18.53 -8.12
C GLN A 122 17.37 -19.12 -9.47
N ILE A 123 16.09 -18.99 -9.82
CA ILE A 123 15.54 -19.45 -11.10
C ILE A 123 16.13 -18.65 -12.26
N TYR A 124 16.27 -17.33 -12.11
CA TYR A 124 16.80 -16.46 -13.15
C TYR A 124 18.30 -16.65 -13.40
N PHE A 125 19.10 -16.85 -12.34
CA PHE A 125 20.53 -17.13 -12.48
C PHE A 125 20.80 -18.53 -13.05
N LYS A 126 19.95 -19.53 -12.77
CA LYS A 126 20.09 -20.87 -13.37
C LYS A 126 19.75 -20.91 -14.86
N ARG A 127 19.02 -19.92 -15.38
CA ARG A 127 18.65 -19.85 -16.80
C ARG A 127 19.80 -19.44 -17.71
N GLY A 128 20.85 -18.80 -17.19
CA GLY A 128 22.14 -18.56 -17.88
C GLY A 128 22.10 -17.64 -19.12
N ASP A 129 20.92 -17.22 -19.56
CA ASP A 129 20.70 -16.41 -20.76
C ASP A 129 20.73 -14.90 -20.43
N VAL A 130 20.96 -14.03 -21.42
CA VAL A 130 21.02 -12.55 -21.22
C VAL A 130 19.73 -12.00 -20.61
N LEU A 131 18.59 -12.61 -20.93
CA LEU A 131 17.28 -12.30 -20.35
C LEU A 131 17.17 -12.77 -18.89
N GLY A 132 17.83 -13.88 -18.54
CA GLY A 132 17.93 -14.40 -17.18
C GLY A 132 18.74 -13.47 -16.26
N ASN A 133 19.89 -12.99 -16.73
CA ASN A 133 20.69 -12.02 -15.95
C ASN A 133 19.96 -10.70 -15.72
N THR A 134 19.20 -10.22 -16.72
CA THR A 134 18.42 -8.98 -16.59
C THR A 134 17.26 -9.15 -15.58
N ASN A 135 16.47 -10.23 -15.69
CA ASN A 135 15.37 -10.51 -14.76
C ASN A 135 15.86 -10.85 -13.34
N GLY A 136 17.02 -11.50 -13.21
CA GLY A 136 17.67 -11.75 -11.92
C GLY A 136 18.09 -10.46 -11.24
N THR A 137 18.64 -9.51 -12.00
CA THR A 137 19.02 -8.18 -11.47
C THR A 137 17.79 -7.40 -10.99
N ILE A 138 16.71 -7.39 -11.77
CA ILE A 138 15.43 -6.75 -11.37
C ILE A 138 14.89 -7.38 -10.08
N SER A 139 14.96 -8.71 -9.95
CA SER A 139 14.50 -9.42 -8.75
C SER A 139 15.33 -9.06 -7.51
N ILE A 140 16.64 -8.92 -7.64
CA ILE A 140 17.51 -8.47 -6.54
C ILE A 140 17.13 -7.05 -6.11
N VAL A 141 16.93 -6.14 -7.06
CA VAL A 141 16.51 -4.75 -6.76
C VAL A 141 15.16 -4.74 -6.03
N LEU A 142 14.20 -5.58 -6.44
CA LEU A 142 12.90 -5.69 -5.77
C LEU A 142 13.04 -6.21 -4.33
N ILE A 143 13.90 -7.19 -4.08
CA ILE A 143 14.17 -7.68 -2.72
C ILE A 143 14.78 -6.57 -1.86
N ILE A 144 15.76 -5.83 -2.40
CA ILE A 144 16.39 -4.71 -1.68
C ILE A 144 15.34 -3.67 -1.31
N LEU A 145 14.47 -3.30 -2.24
CA LEU A 145 13.41 -2.32 -2.00
C LEU A 145 12.44 -2.78 -0.91
N VAL A 146 12.03 -4.05 -0.93
CA VAL A 146 11.18 -4.63 0.14
C VAL A 146 11.89 -4.57 1.50
N VAL A 147 13.17 -4.96 1.54
CA VAL A 147 13.95 -4.94 2.78
C VAL A 147 14.10 -3.52 3.34
N VAL A 148 14.41 -2.53 2.49
CA VAL A 148 14.49 -1.12 2.89
C VAL A 148 13.15 -0.65 3.47
N THR A 149 12.04 -0.96 2.80
CA THR A 149 10.69 -0.58 3.24
C THR A 149 10.36 -1.16 4.62
N LEU A 150 10.73 -2.42 4.87
CA LEU A 150 10.56 -3.06 6.18
C LEU A 150 11.46 -2.42 7.24
N ILE A 151 12.71 -2.10 6.91
CA ILE A 151 13.65 -1.45 7.83
C ILE A 151 13.12 -0.07 8.25
N ASP A 152 12.67 0.75 7.30
CA ASP A 152 12.14 2.09 7.62
C ASP A 152 10.87 2.01 8.46
N SER A 153 10.01 1.03 8.19
CA SER A 153 8.83 0.75 9.00
C SER A 153 9.21 0.38 10.44
N VAL A 154 10.16 -0.53 10.62
CA VAL A 154 10.63 -0.98 11.94
C VAL A 154 11.35 0.13 12.70
N ARG A 155 12.19 0.92 12.02
CA ARG A 155 12.83 2.11 12.61
C ARG A 155 11.78 3.05 13.18
N LYS A 156 10.71 3.30 12.41
CA LYS A 156 9.63 4.16 12.87
C LYS A 156 8.88 3.58 14.07
N TRP A 157 8.67 2.26 14.09
CA TRP A 157 8.04 1.60 15.23
C TRP A 157 8.92 1.64 16.48
N ASN A 158 10.24 1.52 16.35
CA ASN A 158 11.17 1.64 17.48
C ASN A 158 11.15 3.04 18.10
N GLU A 159 11.01 4.09 17.30
CA GLU A 159 10.79 5.47 17.81
C GLU A 159 9.45 5.58 18.55
N LEU A 160 8.38 5.04 17.97
CA LEU A 160 7.03 5.10 18.55
C LEU A 160 6.90 4.26 19.83
N TRP A 161 7.62 3.14 19.92
CA TRP A 161 7.60 2.30 21.12
C TRP A 161 8.23 2.99 22.33
N LYS A 162 9.22 3.84 22.10
CA LYS A 162 9.90 4.63 23.15
C LYS A 162 9.10 5.84 23.65
N THR A 163 8.02 6.22 22.95
CA THR A 163 7.20 7.39 23.33
C THR A 163 6.04 6.94 24.23
N ASP A 164 6.05 7.28 25.53
CA ASP A 164 5.05 6.77 26.50
C ASP A 164 3.60 7.24 26.29
N HIS A 165 3.39 8.28 25.46
CA HIS A 165 2.09 8.93 25.30
C HIS A 165 1.55 8.71 23.87
N PRO A 166 0.23 8.50 23.69
CA PRO A 166 -0.37 8.47 22.36
C PRO A 166 -0.21 9.85 21.71
N ILE A 167 0.50 9.89 20.58
CA ILE A 167 0.94 11.16 19.93
C ILE A 167 -0.21 11.78 19.12
N GLY A 168 -1.39 11.15 19.09
CA GLY A 168 -2.50 11.56 18.23
C GLY A 168 -2.15 11.46 16.74
N MET A 169 -3.16 11.53 15.88
CA MET A 169 -2.92 11.98 14.52
C MET A 169 -2.97 13.50 14.59
N ASN A 170 -1.83 14.19 14.67
CA ASN A 170 -1.80 15.66 14.56
C ASN A 170 -2.24 16.09 13.15
N THR A 171 -3.53 15.94 12.89
CA THR A 171 -4.35 16.79 12.05
C THR A 171 -4.77 17.90 12.99
N GLY A 172 -4.45 19.15 12.66
CA GLY A 172 -4.61 20.29 13.56
C GLY A 172 -6.06 20.61 13.88
N ASP A 173 -6.66 19.86 14.79
CA ASP A 173 -7.85 20.23 15.55
C ASP A 173 -7.57 19.97 17.03
N GLU A 174 -7.42 21.07 17.77
CA GLU A 174 -7.40 21.09 19.23
C GLU A 174 -8.74 20.57 19.79
N GLU A 175 -8.70 20.03 21.01
CA GLU A 175 -9.85 19.64 21.85
C GLU A 175 -10.68 18.42 21.41
N PHE A 176 -10.18 17.22 21.72
CA PHE A 176 -11.10 16.14 22.10
C PHE A 176 -11.44 16.33 23.59
N CYS A 177 -12.51 17.10 23.85
CA CYS A 177 -13.21 17.38 25.12
C CYS A 177 -12.45 17.04 26.43
N PRO A 178 -12.18 18.00 27.33
CA PRO A 178 -11.74 17.64 28.67
C PRO A 178 -12.85 16.82 29.33
N VAL A 179 -12.53 15.59 29.75
CA VAL A 179 -13.40 14.80 30.63
C VAL A 179 -13.46 15.57 31.94
N ASN A 180 -14.50 16.39 32.08
CA ASN A 180 -14.71 17.23 33.25
C ASN A 180 -14.94 16.31 34.45
N THR A 181 -13.95 16.24 35.36
CA THR A 181 -13.98 15.47 36.60
C THR A 181 -14.76 16.20 37.71
N THR A 182 -15.69 17.08 37.37
CA THR A 182 -16.60 17.69 38.34
C THR A 182 -17.73 16.74 38.66
N LYS A 183 -17.71 16.17 39.88
CA LYS A 183 -18.84 15.46 40.47
C LYS A 183 -20.11 16.35 40.38
N PRO A 184 -21.26 15.84 39.93
CA PRO A 184 -22.50 16.61 39.96
C PRO A 184 -22.82 16.93 41.42
N ASN A 185 -22.93 18.22 41.71
CA ASN A 185 -23.34 18.70 43.02
C ASN A 185 -24.86 18.49 43.11
N ILE A 186 -25.27 17.39 43.72
CA ILE A 186 -26.68 17.07 43.95
C ILE A 186 -27.08 17.84 45.23
N PRO A 187 -27.94 18.87 45.15
CA PRO A 187 -28.50 19.47 46.35
C PRO A 187 -29.37 18.42 47.07
N SER A 188 -29.14 18.28 48.37
CA SER A 188 -29.87 17.41 49.31
C SER A 188 -31.36 17.71 49.37
#